data_AF-I7IGF9-F1
#
_entry.id   AF-I7IGF9-F1
#
_cell.length_a   1.000
_cell.length_b   1.000
_cell.length_c   1.000
_cell.angle_alpha   90.00
_cell.angle_beta   90.00
_cell.angle_gamma   90.00
#
_symmetry.space_group_name_H-M   'P 1'
#
loop_
_entity.id
_entity.type
_entity.pdbx_description
1 polymer ?
#
loop_
_entity_poly.entity_id
_entity_poly.type
_entity_poly.pdbx_seq_one_letter_code
_entity_poly.pdbx_strand_id
1 'polypeptide(L)'
;MALALENIFRVKFCPLRIPFFAINWREFSKANVRIEKHSTLPPRYESHVELLKSKLYTPESINPKDLPHIFFHSFKHDILDILLLNRYIDRARALSPQLSVKGFALVLHTISKYLTHKFRQIIDDDNLQYEIIYNNNFEDVNLTDNIYYTGNNDDILDKHKFVDLFKNIIEFIIKISHHLPSRLRYSQSKDLGMISLSITKLNTLITKYYNHKLIKTEYYTSFERILKRIANEAPSKLPFFGIPELAALALALSHNNLSSFAWSKLALYDLSVEMVDKLELLLVEQQYTSNLLNDALSFTCSMDRANVDNRGFWAHISQFLTNSHILSLITANNAVVLANAISKRCNADKLLKVASQNLESVDPVNIPRVVSLGLFVSFRTKSDAFDSFLKYLNVELLGQLNCIQLTQVINCINKTNFDDFVQFNNIKNAVYDRINRLVADGKMTVQGSISILSSIISKEEFKPFPDSLISFIHANMSLVDQKGLNSLLRLESILDNDVSHSMVNDLIDFVKQRFVEASGD
;
A
#
# COMPACT_ATOMS: atom_id res chain seq x y z
N MET A 1 -30.28 -36.67 -15.57
CA MET A 1 -29.89 -35.35 -15.01
C MET A 1 -28.41 -35.29 -14.64
N ALA A 2 -27.81 -36.34 -14.04
CA ALA A 2 -26.36 -36.44 -13.85
C ALA A 2 -25.57 -36.60 -15.18
N LEU A 3 -26.12 -37.28 -16.20
CA LEU A 3 -25.53 -37.38 -17.55
C LEU A 3 -25.65 -36.11 -18.42
N ALA A 4 -26.38 -35.09 -17.97
CA ALA A 4 -26.48 -33.81 -18.67
C ALA A 4 -25.39 -32.80 -18.23
N LEU A 5 -24.76 -33.02 -17.07
CA LEU A 5 -23.65 -32.19 -16.58
C LEU A 5 -22.29 -32.63 -17.15
N GLU A 6 -22.17 -33.87 -17.63
CA GLU A 6 -20.92 -34.38 -18.23
C GLU A 6 -20.69 -33.86 -19.66
N ASN A 7 -21.73 -33.38 -20.34
CA ASN A 7 -21.65 -32.86 -21.71
C ASN A 7 -21.42 -31.34 -21.80
N ILE A 8 -21.48 -30.59 -20.68
CA ILE A 8 -21.15 -29.15 -20.66
C ILE A 8 -19.64 -28.93 -20.41
N PHE A 9 -18.94 -29.89 -19.80
CA PHE A 9 -17.48 -29.84 -19.58
C PHE A 9 -16.65 -30.43 -20.73
N ARG A 10 -17.27 -30.76 -21.88
CA ARG A 10 -16.59 -31.23 -23.10
C ARG A 10 -16.67 -30.25 -24.27
N VAL A 11 -16.67 -28.95 -24.01
CA VAL A 11 -16.19 -28.00 -25.03
C VAL A 11 -14.68 -28.11 -25.04
N LYS A 12 -14.19 -28.92 -26.00
CA LYS A 12 -12.78 -29.02 -26.36
C LYS A 12 -12.14 -27.64 -26.29
N PHE A 13 -11.15 -27.49 -25.41
CA PHE A 13 -10.09 -26.51 -25.59
C PHE A 13 -9.55 -26.73 -27.01
N CYS A 14 -9.99 -25.92 -27.96
CA CYS A 14 -9.24 -25.70 -29.17
C CYS A 14 -8.09 -24.80 -28.75
N PRO A 15 -6.84 -25.30 -28.68
CA PRO A 15 -5.72 -24.38 -28.68
C PRO A 15 -5.78 -23.71 -30.04
N LEU A 16 -6.25 -22.48 -30.10
CA LEU A 16 -5.87 -21.60 -31.20
C LEU A 16 -4.39 -21.30 -31.00
N ARG A 17 -3.56 -22.31 -31.33
CA ARG A 17 -2.24 -22.12 -31.91
C ARG A 17 -2.49 -21.33 -33.18
N ILE A 18 -2.60 -20.01 -33.04
CA ILE A 18 -2.35 -19.11 -34.16
C ILE A 18 -0.91 -19.46 -34.58
N PRO A 19 -0.68 -19.87 -35.83
CA PRO A 19 0.64 -20.25 -36.26
C PRO A 19 1.55 -19.03 -36.05
N PHE A 20 2.64 -19.29 -35.33
CA PHE A 20 3.81 -18.43 -35.27
C PHE A 20 4.11 -17.96 -36.70
N PHE A 21 3.81 -16.71 -37.03
CA PHE A 21 4.70 -16.00 -37.92
C PHE A 21 5.97 -15.83 -37.10
N ALA A 22 6.91 -16.76 -37.30
CA ALA A 22 8.30 -16.55 -36.98
C ALA A 22 8.74 -15.31 -37.77
N ILE A 23 8.54 -14.14 -37.19
CA ILE A 23 9.20 -12.93 -37.65
C ILE A 23 10.67 -13.20 -37.36
N ASN A 24 11.39 -13.48 -38.43
CA ASN A 24 12.81 -13.76 -38.43
C ASN A 24 13.52 -12.47 -37.96
N TRP A 25 13.68 -12.29 -36.64
CA TRP A 25 14.34 -11.13 -36.02
C TRP A 25 15.78 -10.93 -36.55
N ARG A 26 16.37 -11.93 -37.21
CA ARG A 26 17.66 -11.83 -37.88
C ARG A 26 17.64 -11.04 -39.19
N GLU A 27 16.51 -10.92 -39.88
CA GLU A 27 16.43 -10.15 -41.14
C GLU A 27 16.30 -8.63 -40.91
N PHE A 28 15.73 -8.20 -39.77
CA PHE A 28 15.74 -6.78 -39.38
C PHE A 28 17.10 -6.29 -38.88
N SER A 29 18.01 -7.20 -38.50
CA SER A 29 19.38 -6.86 -38.07
C SER A 29 20.38 -6.67 -39.23
N LYS A 30 19.96 -6.89 -40.49
CA LYS A 30 20.84 -6.80 -41.68
C LYS A 30 20.40 -5.79 -42.74
N ALA A 31 19.38 -4.98 -42.48
CA ALA A 31 19.15 -3.79 -43.28
C ALA A 31 20.08 -2.67 -42.79
N ASN A 32 21.28 -2.60 -43.37
CA ASN A 32 22.13 -1.41 -43.34
C ASN A 32 21.41 -0.27 -44.07
N VAL A 33 20.39 0.31 -43.45
CA VAL A 33 19.90 1.63 -43.83
C VAL A 33 20.95 2.60 -43.27
N ARG A 34 21.91 2.96 -44.13
CA ARG A 34 22.68 4.19 -43.96
C ARG A 34 21.67 5.31 -43.81
N ILE A 35 21.45 5.77 -42.58
CA ILE A 35 20.77 7.02 -42.33
C ILE A 35 21.73 8.09 -42.84
N GLU A 36 21.56 8.48 -44.09
CA GLU A 36 22.16 9.69 -44.62
C GLU A 36 21.75 10.85 -43.70
N LYS A 37 22.73 11.45 -43.04
CA LYS A 37 22.58 12.73 -42.36
C LYS A 37 22.30 13.80 -43.41
N HIS A 38 21.07 13.90 -43.87
CA HIS A 38 20.56 15.10 -44.52
C HIS A 38 19.67 15.86 -43.55
N SER A 39 20.30 16.87 -42.97
CA SER A 39 19.70 17.94 -42.19
C SER A 39 18.78 18.80 -43.07
N THR A 40 17.47 18.63 -42.95
CA THR A 40 16.46 19.61 -43.42
C THR A 40 15.22 19.62 -42.53
N LEU A 41 15.39 19.48 -41.21
CA LEU A 41 14.35 19.83 -40.23
C LEU A 41 14.73 21.18 -39.58
N PRO A 42 13.84 22.18 -39.57
CA PRO A 42 14.14 23.46 -38.94
C PRO A 42 14.32 23.26 -37.42
N PRO A 43 15.14 24.08 -36.76
CA PRO A 43 15.38 23.98 -35.33
C PRO A 43 14.10 24.42 -34.60
N ARG A 44 13.23 23.47 -34.24
CA ARG A 44 12.03 23.72 -33.43
C ARG A 44 12.17 23.12 -32.03
N TYR A 45 13.21 23.49 -31.30
CA TYR A 45 13.27 23.33 -29.83
C TYR A 45 14.26 24.35 -29.24
N GLU A 46 14.15 25.61 -29.64
CA GLU A 46 14.82 26.71 -28.93
C GLU A 46 13.85 27.32 -27.91
N SER A 47 14.17 27.05 -26.63
CA SER A 47 13.66 27.65 -25.40
C SER A 47 12.21 27.34 -24.95
N HIS A 48 12.08 26.34 -24.07
CA HIS A 48 10.89 26.11 -23.22
C HIS A 48 10.56 27.28 -22.28
N VAL A 49 11.42 28.29 -22.22
CA VAL A 49 11.21 29.55 -21.53
C VAL A 49 10.23 30.45 -22.31
N GLU A 50 10.10 30.31 -23.65
CA GLU A 50 9.15 31.08 -24.46
C GLU A 50 7.67 30.71 -24.25
N LEU A 51 7.39 29.45 -23.86
CA LEU A 51 6.04 28.98 -23.53
C LEU A 51 5.49 29.69 -22.27
N LEU A 52 6.37 30.11 -21.36
CA LEU A 52 6.04 30.90 -20.17
C LEU A 52 6.23 32.41 -20.38
N LYS A 53 7.11 32.83 -21.30
CA LYS A 53 7.47 34.26 -21.51
C LYS A 53 6.51 35.06 -22.39
N SER A 54 5.66 34.43 -23.22
CA SER A 54 4.85 35.16 -24.20
C SER A 54 3.35 35.22 -23.92
N LYS A 55 2.83 34.39 -22.99
CA LYS A 55 1.41 34.40 -22.59
C LYS A 55 1.32 34.09 -21.09
N LEU A 56 0.78 35.04 -20.32
CA LEU A 56 0.35 34.80 -18.93
C LEU A 56 -0.84 33.84 -18.96
N TYR A 57 -0.57 32.54 -19.02
CA TYR A 57 -1.61 31.52 -18.96
C TYR A 57 -2.16 31.44 -17.54
N THR A 58 -3.29 32.09 -17.30
CA THR A 58 -4.09 31.76 -16.11
C THR A 58 -4.75 30.39 -16.32
N PRO A 59 -4.90 29.54 -15.29
CA PRO A 59 -5.53 28.21 -15.44
C PRO A 59 -6.84 28.25 -16.25
N GLU A 60 -7.63 29.31 -16.08
CA GLU A 60 -8.94 29.49 -16.71
C GLU A 60 -8.88 29.69 -18.22
N SER A 61 -7.80 30.27 -18.74
CA SER A 61 -7.66 30.60 -20.17
C SER A 61 -6.95 29.50 -20.98
N ILE A 62 -6.45 28.46 -20.31
CA ILE A 62 -5.69 27.39 -20.98
C ILE A 62 -6.61 26.49 -21.81
N ASN A 63 -6.15 26.14 -23.00
CA ASN A 63 -6.82 25.20 -23.90
C ASN A 63 -6.68 23.74 -23.42
N PRO A 64 -7.62 22.85 -23.73
CA PRO A 64 -7.57 21.45 -23.29
C PRO A 64 -6.31 20.69 -23.69
N LYS A 65 -5.71 21.04 -24.84
CA LYS A 65 -4.48 20.39 -25.33
C LYS A 65 -3.25 20.78 -24.51
N ASP A 66 -3.19 22.03 -24.07
CA ASP A 66 -2.02 22.59 -23.38
C ASP A 66 -2.11 22.40 -21.86
N LEU A 67 -3.34 22.31 -21.32
CA LEU A 67 -3.60 22.19 -19.88
C LEU A 67 -2.78 21.11 -19.18
N PRO A 68 -2.76 19.84 -19.64
CA PRO A 68 -2.05 18.78 -18.92
C PRO A 68 -0.54 19.01 -18.87
N HIS A 69 0.01 19.61 -19.93
CA HIS A 69 1.43 19.91 -20.03
C HIS A 69 1.82 21.09 -19.14
N ILE A 70 1.10 22.21 -19.25
CA ILE A 70 1.36 23.39 -18.41
C ILE A 70 1.20 23.04 -16.93
N PHE A 71 0.17 22.26 -16.59
CA PHE A 71 -0.06 21.83 -15.21
C PHE A 71 1.08 20.96 -14.68
N PHE A 72 1.51 19.94 -15.44
CA PHE A 72 2.65 19.10 -15.07
C PHE A 72 3.97 19.88 -14.95
N HIS A 73 4.22 20.85 -15.84
CA HIS A 73 5.39 21.70 -15.76
C HIS A 73 5.36 22.64 -14.56
N SER A 74 4.20 23.20 -14.22
CA SER A 74 4.02 24.04 -13.03
C SER A 74 4.40 23.28 -11.76
N PHE A 75 4.04 21.99 -11.67
CA PHE A 75 4.50 21.12 -10.59
C PHE A 75 6.02 20.90 -10.62
N LYS A 76 6.59 20.55 -11.78
CA LYS A 76 8.02 20.24 -11.91
C LYS A 76 8.94 21.41 -11.55
N HIS A 77 8.46 22.64 -11.76
CA HIS A 77 9.20 23.87 -11.45
C HIS A 77 8.86 24.45 -10.06
N ASP A 78 8.12 23.70 -9.23
CA ASP A 78 7.73 24.09 -7.87
C ASP A 78 6.96 25.42 -7.79
N ILE A 79 6.13 25.68 -8.81
CA ILE A 79 5.30 26.90 -8.92
C ILE A 79 3.91 26.68 -8.29
N LEU A 80 3.49 25.43 -8.11
CA LEU A 80 2.15 25.11 -7.61
C LEU A 80 2.04 25.32 -6.09
N ASP A 81 1.14 26.21 -5.68
CA ASP A 81 0.54 26.19 -4.35
C ASP A 81 -0.83 25.46 -4.38
N ILE A 82 -1.46 25.32 -3.20
CA ILE A 82 -2.75 24.63 -3.06
C ILE A 82 -3.87 25.35 -3.83
N LEU A 83 -3.87 26.68 -3.87
CA LEU A 83 -4.90 27.48 -4.54
C LEU A 83 -4.79 27.35 -6.06
N LEU A 84 -3.58 27.45 -6.59
CA LEU A 84 -3.27 27.30 -7.99
C LEU A 84 -3.56 25.86 -8.45
N LEU A 85 -3.20 24.86 -7.64
CA LEU A 85 -3.56 23.47 -7.87
C LEU A 85 -5.08 23.30 -8.01
N ASN A 86 -5.86 23.87 -7.10
CA ASN A 86 -7.33 23.82 -7.16
C ASN A 86 -7.86 24.41 -8.47
N ARG A 87 -7.36 25.57 -8.89
CA ARG A 87 -7.76 26.21 -10.15
C ARG A 87 -7.44 25.35 -11.38
N TYR A 88 -6.29 24.67 -11.38
CA TYR A 88 -5.95 23.70 -12.43
C TYR A 88 -6.88 22.49 -12.45
N ILE A 89 -7.27 21.98 -11.28
CA ILE A 89 -8.22 20.86 -11.16
C ILE A 89 -9.60 21.27 -11.65
N ASP A 90 -10.09 22.46 -11.27
CA ASP A 90 -11.36 23.01 -11.74
C ASP A 90 -11.37 23.14 -13.26
N ARG A 91 -10.29 23.67 -13.83
CA ARG A 91 -10.17 23.76 -15.28
C ARG A 91 -10.15 22.38 -15.93
N ALA A 92 -9.40 21.43 -15.39
CA ALA A 92 -9.34 20.07 -15.93
C ALA A 92 -10.69 19.36 -15.86
N ARG A 93 -11.46 19.61 -14.81
CA ARG A 93 -12.83 19.14 -14.63
C ARG A 93 -13.78 19.75 -15.65
N ALA A 94 -13.73 21.06 -15.86
CA ALA A 94 -14.56 21.75 -16.85
C ALA A 94 -14.24 21.28 -18.29
N LEU A 95 -12.96 21.03 -18.58
CA LEU A 95 -12.49 20.57 -19.88
C LEU A 95 -12.45 19.04 -20.03
N SER A 96 -12.94 18.26 -19.05
CA SER A 96 -12.84 16.80 -19.08
C SER A 96 -13.40 16.15 -20.35
N PRO A 97 -14.51 16.63 -20.96
CA PRO A 97 -15.00 16.05 -22.22
C PRO A 97 -14.04 16.25 -23.40
N GLN A 98 -13.02 17.10 -23.30
CA GLN A 98 -12.09 17.43 -24.38
C GLN A 98 -10.67 16.88 -24.15
N LEU A 99 -10.38 16.34 -22.95
CA LEU A 99 -9.07 15.81 -22.61
C LEU A 99 -8.81 14.44 -23.26
N SER A 100 -7.61 14.26 -23.82
CA SER A 100 -7.13 12.95 -24.29
C SER A 100 -6.81 12.04 -23.10
N VAL A 101 -6.66 10.72 -23.33
CA VAL A 101 -6.25 9.77 -22.28
C VAL A 101 -4.91 10.17 -21.66
N LYS A 102 -3.93 10.53 -22.50
CA LYS A 102 -2.65 11.09 -22.06
C LYS A 102 -2.81 12.37 -21.23
N GLY A 103 -3.77 13.22 -21.58
CA GLY A 103 -4.12 14.41 -20.82
C GLY A 103 -4.62 14.06 -19.42
N PHE A 104 -5.54 13.10 -19.29
CA PHE A 104 -5.99 12.61 -17.99
C PHE A 104 -4.85 12.00 -17.17
N ALA A 105 -3.99 11.19 -17.81
CA ALA A 105 -2.84 10.57 -17.15
C ALA A 105 -1.92 11.63 -16.54
N LEU A 106 -1.56 12.68 -17.29
CA LEU A 106 -0.71 13.77 -16.82
C LEU A 106 -1.37 14.58 -15.70
N VAL A 107 -2.66 14.91 -15.81
CA VAL A 107 -3.40 15.65 -14.77
C VAL A 107 -3.42 14.84 -13.47
N LEU A 108 -3.86 13.58 -13.50
CA LEU A 108 -3.92 12.71 -12.31
C LEU A 108 -2.53 12.50 -11.70
N HIS A 109 -1.51 12.28 -12.53
CA HIS A 109 -0.14 12.11 -12.09
C HIS A 109 0.39 13.36 -11.38
N THR A 110 0.10 14.54 -11.92
CA THR A 110 0.48 15.83 -11.32
C THR A 110 -0.15 16.00 -9.95
N ILE A 111 -1.47 15.80 -9.84
CA ILE A 111 -2.20 15.91 -8.55
C ILE A 111 -1.64 14.91 -7.53
N SER A 112 -1.50 13.64 -7.93
CA SER A 112 -1.04 12.60 -7.01
C SER A 112 0.40 12.82 -6.54
N LYS A 113 1.29 13.28 -7.42
CA LYS A 113 2.67 13.62 -7.04
C LYS A 113 2.74 14.83 -6.13
N TYR A 114 1.97 15.89 -6.43
CA TYR A 114 1.92 17.08 -5.58
C TYR A 114 1.51 16.72 -4.15
N LEU A 115 0.39 16.01 -4.01
CA LEU A 115 -0.10 15.62 -2.69
C LEU A 115 0.88 14.69 -1.98
N THR A 116 1.45 13.71 -2.67
CA THR A 116 2.44 12.81 -2.06
C THR A 116 3.65 13.59 -1.55
N HIS A 117 4.12 14.59 -2.29
CA HIS A 117 5.23 15.43 -1.87
C HIS A 117 4.88 16.28 -0.64
N LYS A 118 3.74 16.99 -0.67
CA LYS A 118 3.29 17.83 0.45
C LYS A 118 3.01 17.01 1.70
N PHE A 119 2.33 15.86 1.60
CA PHE A 119 2.11 15.00 2.76
C PHE A 119 3.38 14.32 3.26
N ARG A 120 4.40 14.11 2.42
CA ARG A 120 5.69 13.59 2.89
C ARG A 120 6.44 14.63 3.72
N GLN A 121 6.47 15.88 3.25
CA GLN A 121 7.02 17.01 4.01
C GLN A 121 6.30 17.16 5.36
N ILE A 122 4.97 17.11 5.35
CA ILE A 122 4.15 17.16 6.57
C ILE A 122 4.43 15.98 7.53
N ILE A 123 4.76 14.79 7.03
CA ILE A 123 5.08 13.63 7.89
C ILE A 123 6.53 13.68 8.39
N ASP A 124 7.46 14.24 7.60
CA ASP A 124 8.88 14.33 7.94
C ASP A 124 9.17 15.53 8.87
N ASP A 125 8.38 16.60 8.79
CA ASP A 125 8.48 17.77 9.68
C ASP A 125 7.88 17.52 11.08
N ASP A 126 7.07 16.46 11.23
CA ASP A 126 6.26 16.24 12.42
C ASP A 126 6.39 14.81 12.99
N ASN A 127 7.04 14.74 14.16
CA ASN A 127 6.65 13.82 15.24
C ASN A 127 5.21 14.09 15.76
N LEU A 128 4.40 14.89 15.05
CA LEU A 128 3.01 15.17 15.40
C LEU A 128 2.05 14.12 14.87
N GLN A 129 1.27 13.68 15.84
CA GLN A 129 0.08 12.86 15.73
C GLN A 129 -0.94 13.53 14.82
N TYR A 130 -1.26 12.90 13.70
CA TYR A 130 -2.56 13.12 13.05
C TYR A 130 -3.55 12.08 13.56
N GLU A 131 -4.11 12.34 14.73
CA GLU A 131 -5.29 11.64 15.21
C GLU A 131 -6.52 12.46 14.81
N ILE A 132 -7.25 12.03 13.79
CA ILE A 132 -8.60 12.52 13.55
C ILE A 132 -9.49 11.81 14.57
N ILE A 133 -9.62 12.41 15.76
CA ILE A 133 -10.54 11.91 16.80
C ILE A 133 -11.97 12.10 16.26
N TYR A 134 -12.62 10.97 15.98
CA TYR A 134 -14.02 10.89 15.60
C TYR A 134 -14.88 10.88 16.86
N ASN A 135 -15.60 11.96 17.15
CA ASN A 135 -16.79 11.85 17.98
C ASN A 135 -17.91 11.26 17.12
N ASN A 136 -18.17 9.96 17.32
CA ASN A 136 -19.24 9.18 16.67
C ASN A 136 -20.64 9.49 17.23
N ASN A 137 -20.96 10.75 17.51
CA ASN A 137 -22.35 11.10 17.81
C ASN A 137 -23.04 11.52 16.52
N PHE A 138 -23.93 10.62 16.09
CA PHE A 138 -24.91 10.82 15.05
C PHE A 138 -25.85 11.99 15.38
N GLU A 139 -26.38 12.59 14.31
CA GLU A 139 -27.47 13.57 14.24
C GLU A 139 -27.06 15.06 14.26
N ASP A 140 -27.14 15.67 13.08
CA ASP A 140 -27.38 17.10 12.81
C ASP A 140 -26.57 18.15 13.59
N VAL A 141 -25.24 18.17 13.41
CA VAL A 141 -24.43 19.32 13.81
C VAL A 141 -23.74 19.95 12.61
N ASN A 142 -24.05 21.22 12.40
CA ASN A 142 -23.46 22.12 11.43
C ASN A 142 -21.91 22.02 11.40
N LEU A 143 -21.39 22.14 10.19
CA LEU A 143 -19.99 21.97 9.76
C LEU A 143 -18.94 22.92 10.38
N THR A 144 -19.16 23.51 11.55
CA THR A 144 -18.28 24.55 12.08
C THR A 144 -17.69 24.30 13.45
N ASP A 145 -18.28 23.49 14.32
CA ASP A 145 -17.91 23.56 15.74
C ASP A 145 -17.47 22.22 16.31
N ASN A 146 -16.24 22.22 16.86
CA ASN A 146 -15.60 21.19 17.67
C ASN A 146 -14.78 20.12 16.92
N ILE A 147 -13.68 20.57 16.29
CA ILE A 147 -12.45 19.79 16.23
C ILE A 147 -11.39 20.59 17.01
N TYR A 148 -11.17 20.24 18.28
CA TYR A 148 -10.17 20.91 19.11
C TYR A 148 -8.76 20.56 18.59
N TYR A 149 -8.07 21.54 18.02
CA TYR A 149 -6.62 21.54 17.79
C TYR A 149 -6.00 22.63 18.67
N THR A 150 -4.95 22.27 19.40
CA THR A 150 -4.12 23.21 20.17
C THR A 150 -2.96 23.73 19.31
N GLY A 151 -3.27 24.35 18.16
CA GLY A 151 -2.29 24.93 17.22
C GLY A 151 -2.72 26.32 16.76
N ASN A 152 -1.74 27.16 16.40
CA ASN A 152 -1.94 28.59 16.10
C ASN A 152 -2.89 28.85 14.91
N ASN A 153 -3.48 30.04 14.87
CA ASN A 153 -4.52 30.44 13.90
C ASN A 153 -4.15 30.29 12.40
N ASP A 154 -2.86 30.28 12.04
CA ASP A 154 -2.41 30.12 10.65
C ASP A 154 -2.58 28.67 10.12
N ASP A 155 -2.55 27.67 11.01
CA ASP A 155 -2.68 26.25 10.66
C ASP A 155 -4.13 25.86 10.30
N ILE A 156 -5.10 26.62 10.82
CA ILE A 156 -6.54 26.45 10.53
C ILE A 156 -6.83 26.84 9.07
N LEU A 157 -6.15 27.87 8.55
CA LEU A 157 -6.35 28.38 7.20
C LEU A 157 -5.90 27.37 6.13
N ASP A 158 -4.85 26.59 6.40
CA ASP A 158 -4.37 25.56 5.48
C ASP A 158 -5.24 24.29 5.50
N LYS A 159 -5.85 23.96 6.65
CA LYS A 159 -6.79 22.84 6.76
C LYS A 159 -8.03 23.00 5.87
N HIS A 160 -8.66 24.18 5.87
CA HIS A 160 -9.81 24.44 5.00
C HIS A 160 -9.43 24.30 3.53
N LYS A 161 -8.26 24.81 3.12
CA LYS A 161 -7.75 24.66 1.75
C LYS A 161 -7.53 23.20 1.36
N PHE A 162 -7.05 22.34 2.28
CA PHE A 162 -6.90 20.91 2.01
C PHE A 162 -8.24 20.17 1.91
N VAL A 163 -9.22 20.50 2.75
CA VAL A 163 -10.56 19.93 2.66
C VAL A 163 -11.21 20.28 1.32
N ASP A 164 -11.13 21.55 0.91
CA ASP A 164 -11.63 22.01 -0.39
C ASP A 164 -10.90 21.36 -1.55
N LEU A 165 -9.57 21.20 -1.45
CA LEU A 165 -8.77 20.48 -2.43
C LEU A 165 -9.22 19.02 -2.57
N PHE A 166 -9.40 18.30 -1.47
CA PHE A 166 -9.88 16.92 -1.53
C PHE A 166 -11.28 16.81 -2.13
N LYS A 167 -12.19 17.73 -1.77
CA LYS A 167 -13.52 17.79 -2.36
C LYS A 167 -13.44 18.00 -3.88
N ASN A 168 -12.61 18.94 -4.33
CA ASN A 168 -12.45 19.23 -5.75
C ASN A 168 -11.83 18.05 -6.52
N ILE A 169 -10.84 17.36 -5.93
CA ILE A 169 -10.25 16.14 -6.50
C ILE A 169 -11.30 15.03 -6.62
N ILE A 170 -12.14 14.85 -5.60
CA ILE A 170 -13.20 13.84 -5.63
C ILE A 170 -14.19 14.16 -6.75
N GLU A 171 -14.67 15.40 -6.82
CA GLU A 171 -15.60 15.85 -7.88
C GLU A 171 -14.97 15.71 -9.27
N PHE A 172 -13.67 15.97 -9.41
CA PHE A 172 -12.92 15.70 -10.63
C PHE A 172 -12.92 14.20 -10.98
N ILE A 173 -12.60 13.31 -10.02
CA ILE A 173 -12.56 11.86 -10.24
C ILE A 173 -13.94 11.32 -10.63
N ILE A 174 -15.00 11.79 -9.98
CA ILE A 174 -16.39 11.46 -10.33
C ILE A 174 -16.66 11.88 -11.78
N LYS A 175 -16.34 13.12 -12.15
CA LYS A 175 -16.57 13.64 -13.50
C LYS A 175 -15.82 12.85 -14.57
N ILE A 176 -14.53 12.58 -14.37
CA ILE A 176 -13.74 11.83 -15.37
C ILE A 176 -14.18 10.37 -15.49
N SER A 177 -14.80 9.79 -14.45
CA SER A 177 -15.32 8.42 -14.51
C SER A 177 -16.42 8.23 -15.56
N HIS A 178 -17.06 9.31 -16.00
CA HIS A 178 -18.05 9.28 -17.08
C HIS A 178 -17.43 9.43 -18.48
N HIS A 179 -16.24 10.02 -18.60
CA HIS A 179 -15.63 10.37 -19.89
C HIS A 179 -14.41 9.52 -20.25
N LEU A 180 -13.60 9.15 -19.26
CA LEU A 180 -12.37 8.40 -19.45
C LEU A 180 -12.63 6.96 -19.95
N PRO A 181 -13.59 6.18 -19.40
CA PRO A 181 -13.72 4.77 -19.75
C PRO A 181 -13.90 4.46 -21.23
N SER A 182 -14.68 5.27 -21.95
CA SER A 182 -14.90 5.10 -23.40
C SER A 182 -13.66 5.40 -24.24
N ARG A 183 -12.70 6.16 -23.71
CA ARG A 183 -11.47 6.57 -24.40
C ARG A 183 -10.30 5.61 -24.16
N LEU A 184 -10.37 4.79 -23.11
CA LEU A 184 -9.31 3.84 -22.75
C LEU A 184 -9.02 2.80 -23.84
N ARG A 185 -9.93 2.58 -24.79
CA ARG A 185 -9.64 1.72 -25.96
C ARG A 185 -8.42 2.20 -26.76
N TYR A 186 -8.20 3.51 -26.81
CA TYR A 186 -7.12 4.16 -27.57
C TYR A 186 -5.90 4.50 -26.70
N SER A 187 -5.85 4.05 -25.46
CA SER A 187 -4.75 4.35 -24.54
C SER A 187 -3.49 3.55 -24.88
N GLN A 188 -2.32 4.13 -24.60
CA GLN A 188 -1.07 3.36 -24.54
C GLN A 188 -0.94 2.68 -23.17
N SER A 189 -0.16 1.60 -23.09
CA SER A 189 0.09 0.87 -21.83
C SER A 189 0.65 1.79 -20.72
N LYS A 190 1.51 2.74 -21.11
CA LYS A 190 2.05 3.78 -20.21
C LYS A 190 0.97 4.67 -19.60
N ASP A 191 -0.03 5.06 -20.38
CA ASP A 191 -1.13 5.88 -19.88
C ASP A 191 -1.97 5.09 -18.87
N LEU A 192 -2.24 3.81 -19.16
CA LEU A 192 -2.98 2.91 -18.26
C LEU A 192 -2.26 2.72 -16.92
N GLY A 193 -0.95 2.45 -16.95
CA GLY A 193 -0.14 2.34 -15.74
C GLY A 193 -0.15 3.64 -14.93
N MET A 194 0.04 4.79 -15.59
CA MET A 194 0.07 6.10 -14.94
C MET A 194 -1.27 6.48 -14.29
N ILE A 195 -2.39 6.27 -15.00
CA ILE A 195 -3.73 6.52 -14.47
C ILE A 195 -3.99 5.63 -13.26
N SER A 196 -3.69 4.33 -13.37
CA SER A 196 -3.92 3.34 -12.30
C SER A 196 -3.14 3.69 -11.04
N LEU A 197 -1.84 3.97 -11.17
CA LEU A 197 -1.01 4.36 -10.03
C LEU A 197 -1.50 5.66 -9.39
N SER A 198 -1.81 6.66 -10.21
CA SER A 198 -2.21 7.99 -9.73
C SER A 198 -3.53 7.93 -8.98
N ILE A 199 -4.54 7.28 -9.55
CA ILE A 199 -5.87 7.20 -8.92
C ILE A 199 -5.83 6.37 -7.64
N THR A 200 -5.01 5.30 -7.59
CA THR A 200 -4.82 4.51 -6.37
C THR A 200 -4.13 5.31 -5.27
N LYS A 201 -3.09 6.09 -5.59
CA LYS A 201 -2.46 6.98 -4.61
C LYS A 201 -3.43 8.03 -4.07
N LEU A 202 -4.21 8.65 -4.95
CA LEU A 202 -5.25 9.60 -4.56
C LEU A 202 -6.29 8.93 -3.64
N ASN A 203 -6.72 7.71 -3.97
CA ASN A 203 -7.66 6.96 -3.14
C ASN A 203 -7.09 6.66 -1.74
N THR A 204 -5.82 6.30 -1.63
CA THR A 204 -5.16 6.11 -0.32
C THR A 204 -5.14 7.40 0.48
N LEU A 205 -4.78 8.53 -0.14
CA LEU A 205 -4.73 9.84 0.53
C LEU A 205 -6.12 10.32 0.96
N ILE A 206 -7.11 10.25 0.06
CA ILE A 206 -8.50 10.60 0.34
C ILE A 206 -9.05 9.74 1.47
N THR A 207 -8.84 8.41 1.43
CA THR A 207 -9.34 7.51 2.48
C THR A 207 -8.70 7.80 3.84
N LYS A 208 -7.43 8.22 3.87
CA LYS A 208 -6.69 8.53 5.10
C LYS A 208 -7.09 9.88 5.69
N TYR A 209 -7.28 10.91 4.86
CA TYR A 209 -7.38 12.29 5.32
C TYR A 209 -8.75 12.95 5.10
N TYR A 210 -9.66 12.33 4.34
CA TYR A 210 -10.97 12.89 4.01
C TYR A 210 -12.09 11.90 4.35
N ASN A 211 -12.91 12.22 5.36
CA ASN A 211 -13.86 11.26 5.92
C ASN A 211 -15.30 11.81 5.97
N HIS A 212 -15.78 12.26 4.81
CA HIS A 212 -17.18 12.63 4.58
C HIS A 212 -17.97 11.45 3.96
N LYS A 213 -18.85 10.80 4.75
CA LYS A 213 -19.51 9.52 4.40
C LYS A 213 -20.30 9.53 3.07
N LEU A 214 -21.08 10.57 2.76
CA LEU A 214 -21.96 10.59 1.57
C LEU A 214 -21.17 10.68 0.25
N ILE A 215 -20.25 11.63 0.15
CA ILE A 215 -19.36 11.84 -1.01
C ILE A 215 -18.49 10.60 -1.28
N LYS A 216 -18.18 9.83 -0.23
CA LYS A 216 -17.30 8.67 -0.27
C LYS A 216 -17.88 7.50 -1.10
N THR A 217 -19.19 7.29 -1.09
CA THR A 217 -19.83 6.19 -1.84
C THR A 217 -19.78 6.40 -3.36
N GLU A 218 -20.15 7.60 -3.82
CA GLU A 218 -20.10 7.93 -5.26
C GLU A 218 -18.66 7.96 -5.78
N TYR A 219 -17.75 8.49 -4.97
CA TYR A 219 -16.32 8.45 -5.24
C TYR A 219 -15.81 7.02 -5.43
N TYR A 220 -16.08 6.11 -4.48
CA TYR A 220 -15.62 4.72 -4.59
C TYR A 220 -16.22 4.01 -5.80
N THR A 221 -17.50 4.26 -6.09
CA THR A 221 -18.15 3.72 -7.31
C THR A 221 -17.44 4.22 -8.58
N SER A 222 -17.06 5.50 -8.61
CA SER A 222 -16.35 6.12 -9.72
C SER A 222 -14.91 5.59 -9.88
N PHE A 223 -14.22 5.41 -8.75
CA PHE A 223 -12.89 4.79 -8.67
C PHE A 223 -12.90 3.36 -9.20
N GLU A 224 -13.84 2.52 -8.72
CA GLU A 224 -14.02 1.14 -9.19
C GLU A 224 -14.31 1.12 -10.69
N ARG A 225 -15.21 1.96 -11.18
CA ARG A 225 -15.59 2.03 -12.60
C ARG A 225 -14.38 2.27 -13.51
N ILE A 226 -13.50 3.21 -13.12
CA ILE A 226 -12.28 3.51 -13.89
C ILE A 226 -11.35 2.29 -13.91
N LEU A 227 -11.05 1.71 -12.74
CA LEU A 227 -10.12 0.58 -12.64
C LEU A 227 -10.66 -0.70 -13.29
N LYS A 228 -11.95 -0.98 -13.17
CA LYS A 228 -12.60 -2.09 -13.88
C LYS A 228 -12.50 -1.93 -15.39
N ARG A 229 -12.67 -0.71 -15.92
CA ARG A 229 -12.48 -0.48 -17.35
C ARG A 229 -11.01 -0.66 -17.76
N ILE A 230 -10.06 -0.17 -16.98
CA ILE A 230 -8.63 -0.38 -17.24
C ILE A 230 -8.30 -1.87 -17.25
N ALA A 231 -8.80 -2.63 -16.28
CA ALA A 231 -8.62 -4.09 -16.20
C ALA A 231 -9.16 -4.81 -17.45
N ASN A 232 -10.30 -4.37 -17.99
CA ASN A 232 -10.86 -4.95 -19.22
C ASN A 232 -10.06 -4.59 -20.48
N GLU A 233 -9.34 -3.46 -20.48
CA GLU A 233 -8.55 -2.99 -21.62
C GLU A 233 -7.11 -3.53 -21.63
N ALA A 234 -6.56 -3.85 -20.46
CA ALA A 234 -5.19 -4.31 -20.28
C ALA A 234 -4.84 -5.59 -21.08
N PRO A 235 -5.66 -6.66 -21.13
CA PRO A 235 -5.33 -7.90 -21.83
C PRO A 235 -4.92 -7.70 -23.29
N SER A 236 -5.64 -6.83 -24.02
CA SER A 236 -5.35 -6.51 -25.42
C SER A 236 -4.02 -5.78 -25.65
N LYS A 237 -3.39 -5.30 -24.58
CA LYS A 237 -2.19 -4.44 -24.61
C LYS A 237 -1.02 -5.04 -23.82
N LEU A 238 -1.20 -6.21 -23.18
CA LEU A 238 -0.23 -6.89 -22.30
C LEU A 238 1.21 -6.91 -22.85
N PRO A 239 1.47 -7.30 -24.12
CA PRO A 239 2.83 -7.38 -24.65
C PRO A 239 3.61 -6.06 -24.59
N PHE A 240 2.89 -4.93 -24.61
CA PHE A 240 3.45 -3.58 -24.61
C PHE A 240 3.63 -2.98 -23.21
N PHE A 241 3.22 -3.68 -22.15
CA PHE A 241 3.46 -3.22 -20.79
C PHE A 241 4.92 -3.47 -20.40
N GLY A 242 5.57 -2.43 -19.86
CA GLY A 242 6.80 -2.61 -19.11
C GLY A 242 6.50 -3.06 -17.68
N ILE A 243 7.54 -3.50 -16.98
CA ILE A 243 7.46 -3.84 -15.56
C ILE A 243 6.86 -2.71 -14.70
N PRO A 244 7.21 -1.42 -14.89
CA PRO A 244 6.61 -0.34 -14.12
C PRO A 244 5.09 -0.24 -14.30
N GLU A 245 4.60 -0.40 -15.54
CA GLU A 245 3.16 -0.36 -15.81
C GLU A 245 2.43 -1.59 -15.26
N LEU A 246 3.03 -2.78 -15.35
CA LEU A 246 2.49 -3.99 -14.71
C LEU A 246 2.39 -3.81 -13.19
N ALA A 247 3.45 -3.29 -12.55
CA ALA A 247 3.49 -3.03 -11.12
C ALA A 247 2.43 -2.02 -10.67
N ALA A 248 2.24 -0.95 -11.44
CA ALA A 248 1.21 0.05 -11.21
C ALA A 248 -0.21 -0.55 -11.28
N LEU A 249 -0.48 -1.39 -12.28
CA LEU A 249 -1.76 -2.08 -12.42
C LEU A 249 -2.00 -3.07 -11.27
N ALA A 250 -1.00 -3.88 -10.94
CA ALA A 250 -1.11 -4.84 -9.85
C ALA A 250 -1.37 -4.16 -8.52
N LEU A 251 -0.70 -3.05 -8.24
CA LEU A 251 -0.95 -2.25 -7.04
C LEU A 251 -2.38 -1.70 -7.00
N ALA A 252 -2.89 -1.21 -8.13
CA ALA A 252 -4.24 -0.68 -8.22
C ALA A 252 -5.31 -1.75 -8.01
N LEU A 253 -5.14 -2.91 -8.64
CA LEU A 253 -6.10 -4.02 -8.60
C LEU A 253 -6.04 -4.81 -7.27
N SER A 254 -4.90 -4.80 -6.59
CA SER A 254 -4.73 -5.44 -5.28
C SER A 254 -5.22 -4.60 -4.10
N HIS A 255 -5.69 -3.37 -4.34
CA HIS A 255 -6.20 -2.50 -3.28
C HIS A 255 -7.39 -3.17 -2.57
N ASN A 256 -7.46 -3.08 -1.23
CA ASN A 256 -8.33 -3.91 -0.37
C ASN A 256 -9.83 -3.93 -0.74
N ASN A 257 -10.33 -2.85 -1.36
CA ASN A 257 -11.73 -2.76 -1.77
C ASN A 257 -12.01 -3.49 -3.09
N LEU A 258 -10.97 -3.82 -3.86
CA LEU A 258 -11.09 -4.37 -5.21
C LEU A 258 -10.61 -5.82 -5.34
N SER A 259 -9.68 -6.25 -4.48
CA SER A 259 -9.08 -7.59 -4.55
C SER A 259 -10.08 -8.73 -4.28
N SER A 260 -11.24 -8.43 -3.68
CA SER A 260 -12.33 -9.39 -3.49
C SER A 260 -13.10 -9.68 -4.78
N PHE A 261 -13.08 -8.79 -5.76
CA PHE A 261 -13.84 -8.98 -6.99
C PHE A 261 -13.16 -9.98 -7.94
N ALA A 262 -13.97 -10.86 -8.52
CA ALA A 262 -13.50 -11.87 -9.48
C ALA A 262 -12.79 -11.27 -10.70
N TRP A 263 -13.29 -10.13 -11.23
CA TRP A 263 -12.68 -9.45 -12.37
C TRP A 263 -11.27 -8.92 -12.06
N SER A 264 -11.04 -8.47 -10.82
CA SER A 264 -9.72 -7.99 -10.40
C SER A 264 -8.72 -9.14 -10.32
N LYS A 265 -9.14 -10.27 -9.72
CA LYS A 265 -8.30 -11.48 -9.64
C LYS A 265 -7.94 -12.04 -11.01
N LEU A 266 -8.88 -12.06 -11.95
CA LEU A 266 -8.63 -12.51 -13.32
C LEU A 266 -7.61 -11.61 -14.02
N ALA A 267 -7.79 -10.29 -13.94
CA ALA A 267 -6.83 -9.35 -14.52
C ALA A 267 -5.44 -9.47 -13.89
N LEU A 268 -5.34 -9.65 -12.57
CA LEU A 268 -4.07 -9.89 -11.89
C LEU A 268 -3.41 -11.21 -12.33
N TYR A 269 -4.21 -12.25 -12.58
CA TYR A 269 -3.69 -13.51 -13.12
C TYR A 269 -3.07 -13.29 -14.50
N ASP A 270 -3.74 -12.59 -15.42
CA ASP A 270 -3.21 -12.30 -16.75
C ASP A 270 -1.92 -11.44 -16.67
N LEU A 271 -1.92 -10.41 -15.82
CA LEU A 271 -0.72 -9.59 -15.58
C LEU A 271 0.45 -10.41 -15.06
N SER A 272 0.19 -11.42 -14.24
CA SER A 272 1.24 -12.27 -13.66
C SER A 272 1.91 -13.16 -14.68
N VAL A 273 1.19 -13.57 -15.73
CA VAL A 273 1.78 -14.33 -16.85
C VAL A 273 2.73 -13.43 -17.63
N GLU A 274 2.30 -12.24 -18.03
CA GLU A 274 3.18 -11.28 -18.73
C GLU A 274 4.39 -10.87 -17.87
N MET A 275 4.20 -10.74 -16.55
CA MET A 275 5.30 -10.43 -15.63
C MET A 275 6.36 -11.53 -15.62
N VAL A 276 5.99 -12.80 -15.74
CA VAL A 276 6.96 -13.90 -15.85
C VAL A 276 7.84 -13.70 -17.09
N ASP A 277 7.22 -13.45 -18.25
CA ASP A 277 7.96 -13.23 -19.51
C ASP A 277 8.92 -12.04 -19.39
N LYS A 278 8.51 -10.94 -18.73
CA LYS A 278 9.39 -9.79 -18.49
C LYS A 278 10.54 -10.10 -17.55
N LEU A 279 10.32 -10.91 -16.51
CA LEU A 279 11.37 -11.30 -15.57
C LEU A 279 12.39 -12.25 -16.21
N GLU A 280 11.94 -13.17 -17.05
CA GLU A 280 12.83 -14.05 -17.83
C GLU A 280 13.71 -13.25 -18.78
N LEU A 281 13.12 -12.29 -19.51
CA LEU A 281 13.87 -11.39 -20.37
C LEU A 281 14.95 -10.63 -19.58
N LEU A 282 14.60 -10.08 -18.42
CA LEU A 282 15.56 -9.40 -17.54
C LEU A 282 16.69 -10.33 -17.07
N LEU A 283 16.40 -11.60 -16.79
CA LEU A 283 17.40 -12.58 -16.39
C LEU A 283 18.39 -12.88 -17.53
N VAL A 284 17.88 -13.00 -18.77
CA VAL A 284 18.70 -13.28 -19.95
C VAL A 284 19.56 -12.07 -20.34
N GLU A 285 18.98 -10.88 -20.34
CA GLU A 285 19.66 -9.65 -20.78
C GLU A 285 20.58 -9.04 -19.71
N GLN A 286 20.45 -9.47 -18.45
CA GLN A 286 21.21 -8.95 -17.29
C GLN A 286 21.10 -7.43 -17.09
N GLN A 287 20.06 -6.80 -17.60
CA GLN A 287 19.83 -5.35 -17.51
C GLN A 287 19.05 -4.97 -16.25
N TYR A 288 19.70 -5.11 -15.08
CA TYR A 288 19.08 -4.77 -13.80
C TYR A 288 19.30 -3.29 -13.48
N THR A 289 18.21 -2.56 -13.23
CA THR A 289 18.28 -1.27 -12.53
C THR A 289 17.52 -1.38 -11.21
N SER A 290 17.95 -0.63 -10.20
CA SER A 290 17.27 -0.59 -8.90
C SER A 290 15.78 -0.25 -9.03
N ASN A 291 15.42 0.64 -9.96
CA ASN A 291 14.03 1.02 -10.23
C ASN A 291 13.21 -0.14 -10.79
N LEU A 292 13.70 -0.84 -11.82
CA LEU A 292 12.99 -1.99 -12.40
C LEU A 292 12.81 -3.11 -11.38
N LEU A 293 13.83 -3.34 -10.53
CA LEU A 293 13.74 -4.32 -9.46
C LEU A 293 12.68 -3.92 -8.44
N ASN A 294 12.68 -2.67 -7.97
CA ASN A 294 11.67 -2.16 -7.03
C ASN A 294 10.25 -2.29 -7.59
N ASP A 295 10.04 -2.02 -8.88
CA ASP A 295 8.75 -2.20 -9.53
C ASP A 295 8.34 -3.68 -9.57
N ALA A 296 9.26 -4.60 -9.89
CA ALA A 296 9.01 -6.03 -9.82
C ALA A 296 8.67 -6.51 -8.39
N LEU A 297 9.36 -5.99 -7.38
CA LEU A 297 9.06 -6.30 -5.98
C LEU A 297 7.68 -5.77 -5.56
N SER A 298 7.33 -4.56 -5.99
CA SER A 298 6.02 -3.95 -5.77
C SER A 298 4.90 -4.78 -6.42
N PHE A 299 5.14 -5.28 -7.65
CA PHE A 299 4.23 -6.22 -8.32
C PHE A 299 4.02 -7.46 -7.45
N THR A 300 5.09 -8.14 -7.02
CA THR A 300 5.00 -9.35 -6.20
C THR A 300 4.26 -9.13 -4.88
N CYS A 301 4.52 -8.02 -4.19
CA CYS A 301 3.78 -7.66 -2.97
C CYS A 301 2.28 -7.44 -3.24
N SER A 302 1.95 -6.86 -4.40
CA SER A 302 0.57 -6.64 -4.82
C SER A 302 -0.15 -7.97 -5.09
N MET A 303 0.54 -8.93 -5.72
CA MET A 303 0.02 -10.28 -5.95
C MET A 303 -0.26 -11.04 -4.64
N ASP A 304 0.62 -10.92 -3.64
CA ASP A 304 0.37 -11.49 -2.31
C ASP A 304 -0.83 -10.85 -1.63
N ARG A 305 -0.91 -9.50 -1.65
CA ARG A 305 -2.02 -8.75 -1.06
C ARG A 305 -3.36 -9.16 -1.65
N ALA A 306 -3.43 -9.36 -2.96
CA ALA A 306 -4.64 -9.82 -3.64
C ALA A 306 -4.91 -11.33 -3.48
N ASN A 307 -4.00 -12.06 -2.83
CA ASN A 307 -4.02 -13.50 -2.67
C ASN A 307 -4.22 -14.25 -4.00
N VAL A 308 -3.44 -13.89 -5.02
CA VAL A 308 -3.50 -14.55 -6.32
C VAL A 308 -2.74 -15.86 -6.26
N ASP A 309 -3.43 -16.96 -6.57
CA ASP A 309 -2.83 -18.29 -6.66
C ASP A 309 -2.44 -18.61 -8.10
N ASN A 310 -1.29 -18.08 -8.54
CA ASN A 310 -0.63 -18.50 -9.78
C ASN A 310 0.70 -19.18 -9.45
N ARG A 311 0.68 -20.51 -9.36
CA ARG A 311 1.87 -21.32 -9.05
C ARG A 311 3.04 -21.08 -10.00
N GLY A 312 2.76 -20.87 -11.28
CA GLY A 312 3.78 -20.57 -12.29
C GLY A 312 4.52 -19.27 -11.98
N PHE A 313 3.79 -18.20 -11.71
CA PHE A 313 4.37 -16.92 -11.30
C PHE A 313 5.23 -17.06 -10.03
N TRP A 314 4.72 -17.73 -8.99
CA TRP A 314 5.45 -17.88 -7.73
C TRP A 314 6.73 -18.70 -7.87
N ALA A 315 6.75 -19.73 -8.75
CA ALA A 315 7.94 -20.49 -9.05
C ALA A 315 9.02 -19.62 -9.75
N HIS A 316 8.64 -18.82 -10.75
CA HIS A 316 9.58 -17.93 -11.45
C HIS A 316 10.10 -16.82 -10.54
N ILE A 317 9.26 -16.25 -9.68
CA ILE A 317 9.70 -15.29 -8.65
C ILE A 317 10.72 -15.94 -7.72
N SER A 318 10.45 -17.17 -7.26
CA SER A 318 11.39 -17.89 -6.40
C SER A 318 12.73 -18.08 -7.09
N GLN A 319 12.75 -18.45 -8.38
CA GLN A 319 13.97 -18.60 -9.17
C GLN A 319 14.69 -17.25 -9.37
N PHE A 320 13.95 -16.20 -9.75
CA PHE A 320 14.46 -14.85 -9.93
C PHE A 320 15.18 -14.35 -8.67
N LEU A 321 14.60 -14.60 -7.50
CA LEU A 321 15.15 -14.23 -6.19
C LEU A 321 16.23 -15.19 -5.67
N THR A 322 16.62 -16.22 -6.43
CA THR A 322 17.80 -17.03 -6.10
C THR A 322 19.09 -16.49 -6.72
N ASN A 323 18.99 -15.58 -7.69
CA ASN A 323 20.13 -14.99 -8.39
C ASN A 323 20.88 -14.04 -7.45
N SER A 324 22.19 -14.29 -7.25
CA SER A 324 23.03 -13.51 -6.34
C SER A 324 23.16 -12.04 -6.72
N HIS A 325 23.21 -11.73 -8.01
CA HIS A 325 23.28 -10.35 -8.50
C HIS A 325 21.98 -9.58 -8.24
N ILE A 326 20.83 -10.25 -8.34
CA ILE A 326 19.56 -9.63 -7.97
C ILE A 326 19.52 -9.38 -6.46
N LEU A 327 19.89 -10.38 -5.67
CA LEU A 327 19.90 -10.28 -4.22
C LEU A 327 20.80 -9.16 -3.69
N SER A 328 21.95 -8.91 -4.31
CA SER A 328 22.85 -7.82 -3.92
C SER A 328 22.29 -6.42 -4.20
N LEU A 329 21.28 -6.29 -5.06
CA LEU A 329 20.62 -5.03 -5.39
C LEU A 329 19.39 -4.74 -4.51
N ILE A 330 18.95 -5.72 -3.70
CA ILE A 330 17.77 -5.57 -2.83
C ILE A 330 18.21 -4.99 -1.48
N THR A 331 17.62 -3.85 -1.10
CA THR A 331 17.84 -3.26 0.23
C THR A 331 17.23 -4.14 1.32
N ALA A 332 17.78 -4.10 2.54
CA ALA A 332 17.28 -4.91 3.64
C ALA A 332 15.79 -4.69 3.93
N ASN A 333 15.30 -3.45 3.85
CA ASN A 333 13.87 -3.15 3.99
C ASN A 333 13.01 -3.86 2.93
N ASN A 334 13.42 -3.78 1.66
CA ASN A 334 12.70 -4.45 0.57
C ASN A 334 12.78 -5.98 0.69
N ALA A 335 13.92 -6.51 1.13
CA ALA A 335 14.12 -7.94 1.34
C ALA A 335 13.16 -8.49 2.41
N VAL A 336 13.00 -7.81 3.56
CA VAL A 336 12.06 -8.26 4.61
C VAL A 336 10.60 -8.15 4.16
N VAL A 337 10.22 -7.05 3.49
CA VAL A 337 8.86 -6.87 2.96
C VAL A 337 8.53 -7.96 1.94
N LEU A 338 9.46 -8.25 1.04
CA LEU A 338 9.31 -9.31 0.05
C LEU A 338 9.29 -10.69 0.69
N ALA A 339 10.16 -10.96 1.68
CA ALA A 339 10.15 -12.19 2.45
C ALA A 339 8.78 -12.43 3.09
N ASN A 340 8.16 -11.40 3.66
CA ASN A 340 6.81 -11.51 4.21
C ASN A 340 5.77 -11.86 3.13
N ALA A 341 5.86 -11.25 1.94
CA ALA A 341 4.93 -11.48 0.84
C ALA A 341 5.06 -12.90 0.24
N ILE A 342 6.28 -13.40 0.09
CA ILE A 342 6.51 -14.70 -0.58
C ILE A 342 6.49 -15.88 0.37
N SER A 343 6.76 -15.71 1.66
CA SER A 343 6.96 -16.84 2.60
C SER A 343 5.78 -17.78 2.79
N LYS A 344 4.58 -17.39 2.35
CA LYS A 344 3.42 -18.30 2.31
C LYS A 344 3.47 -19.29 1.13
N ARG A 345 4.28 -19.00 0.11
CA ARG A 345 4.28 -19.69 -1.20
C ARG A 345 5.67 -20.15 -1.65
N CYS A 346 6.73 -19.50 -1.17
CA CYS A 346 8.12 -19.74 -1.55
C CYS A 346 9.02 -19.72 -0.32
N ASN A 347 10.22 -20.31 -0.44
CA ASN A 347 11.24 -20.20 0.59
C ASN A 347 11.82 -18.76 0.61
N ALA A 348 11.68 -18.08 1.75
CA ALA A 348 12.13 -16.71 1.95
C ALA A 348 13.51 -16.57 2.63
N ASP A 349 14.17 -17.69 2.97
CA ASP A 349 15.37 -17.72 3.82
C ASP A 349 16.53 -16.87 3.25
N LYS A 350 16.78 -16.93 1.94
CA LYS A 350 17.82 -16.11 1.29
C LYS A 350 17.56 -14.61 1.44
N LEU A 351 16.31 -14.16 1.34
CA LEU A 351 15.96 -12.75 1.52
C LEU A 351 16.14 -12.32 2.97
N LEU A 352 15.78 -13.18 3.93
CA LEU A 352 15.96 -12.89 5.34
C LEU A 352 17.44 -12.83 5.73
N LYS A 353 18.28 -13.69 5.13
CA LYS A 353 19.74 -13.63 5.27
C LYS A 353 20.31 -12.32 4.70
N VAL A 354 19.92 -11.93 3.48
CA VAL A 354 20.31 -10.65 2.89
C VAL A 354 19.86 -9.46 3.75
N ALA A 355 18.65 -9.50 4.27
CA ALA A 355 18.13 -8.44 5.13
C ALA A 355 18.92 -8.31 6.42
N SER A 356 19.13 -9.41 7.14
CA SER A 356 19.84 -9.40 8.43
C SER A 356 21.33 -9.01 8.30
N GLN A 357 21.98 -9.37 7.19
CA GLN A 357 23.37 -8.99 6.91
C GLN A 357 23.54 -7.50 6.56
N ASN A 358 22.51 -6.87 6.00
CA ASN A 358 22.57 -5.48 5.54
C ASN A 358 21.80 -4.50 6.44
N LEU A 359 21.50 -4.88 7.68
CA LEU A 359 20.76 -4.04 8.63
C LEU A 359 21.47 -2.70 8.91
N GLU A 360 22.80 -2.68 8.94
CA GLU A 360 23.60 -1.46 9.16
C GLU A 360 23.44 -0.42 8.05
N SER A 361 23.01 -0.84 6.85
CA SER A 361 22.75 0.07 5.72
C SER A 361 21.33 0.67 5.72
N VAL A 362 20.49 0.26 6.67
CA VAL A 362 19.12 0.73 6.78
C VAL A 362 19.09 2.08 7.50
N ASP A 363 18.32 3.02 6.96
CA ASP A 363 17.99 4.27 7.64
C ASP A 363 17.52 3.99 9.08
N PRO A 364 18.13 4.60 10.11
CA PRO A 364 17.77 4.40 11.52
C PRO A 364 16.27 4.43 11.80
N VAL A 365 15.52 5.30 11.12
CA VAL A 365 14.05 5.42 11.28
C VAL A 365 13.31 4.15 10.89
N ASN A 366 13.86 3.37 9.96
CA ASN A 366 13.25 2.15 9.44
C ASN A 366 13.75 0.87 10.14
N ILE A 367 14.86 0.92 10.88
CA ILE A 367 15.44 -0.25 11.56
C ILE A 367 14.41 -0.99 12.43
N PRO A 368 13.61 -0.31 13.30
CA PRO A 368 12.64 -1.01 14.15
C PRO A 368 11.63 -1.83 13.35
N ARG A 369 11.19 -1.31 12.19
CA ARG A 369 10.27 -2.00 11.28
C ARG A 369 10.91 -3.20 10.58
N VAL A 370 12.16 -3.05 10.13
CA VAL A 370 12.87 -4.14 9.44
C VAL A 370 13.16 -5.28 10.42
N VAL A 371 13.62 -4.96 11.63
CA VAL A 371 13.91 -5.95 12.67
C VAL A 371 12.64 -6.66 13.13
N SER A 372 11.56 -5.92 13.46
CA SER A 372 10.32 -6.54 13.95
C SER A 372 9.68 -7.47 12.90
N LEU A 373 9.63 -7.03 11.64
CA LEU A 373 9.07 -7.82 10.55
C LEU A 373 10.01 -8.99 10.18
N GLY A 374 11.32 -8.78 10.22
CA GLY A 374 12.33 -9.81 10.00
C GLY A 374 12.23 -10.94 11.02
N LEU A 375 12.12 -10.60 12.31
CA LEU A 375 11.84 -11.55 13.39
C LEU A 375 10.55 -12.34 13.13
N PHE A 376 9.46 -11.64 12.83
CA PHE A 376 8.17 -12.27 12.60
C PHE A 376 8.18 -13.26 11.44
N VAL A 377 8.74 -12.85 10.31
CA VAL A 377 8.80 -13.72 9.12
C VAL A 377 9.76 -14.88 9.36
N SER A 378 10.94 -14.62 9.94
CA SER A 378 11.93 -15.67 10.23
C SER A 378 11.38 -16.72 11.20
N PHE A 379 10.66 -16.28 12.23
CA PHE A 379 9.96 -17.17 13.15
C PHE A 379 8.91 -18.01 12.43
N ARG A 380 8.05 -17.38 11.62
CA ARG A 380 6.99 -18.08 10.86
C ARG A 380 7.56 -19.13 9.90
N THR A 381 8.70 -18.85 9.28
CA THR A 381 9.31 -19.75 8.29
C THR A 381 10.38 -20.66 8.87
N LYS A 382 10.66 -20.59 10.18
CA LYS A 382 11.77 -21.31 10.84
C LYS A 382 13.11 -21.07 10.13
N SER A 383 13.40 -19.81 9.80
CA SER A 383 14.65 -19.41 9.13
C SER A 383 15.78 -19.21 10.14
N ASP A 384 17.00 -19.60 9.76
CA ASP A 384 18.22 -19.38 10.55
C ASP A 384 18.53 -17.88 10.76
N ALA A 385 17.93 -17.00 9.94
CA ALA A 385 18.07 -15.56 10.10
C ALA A 385 17.39 -15.02 11.37
N PHE A 386 16.57 -15.84 12.06
CA PHE A 386 15.88 -15.44 13.29
C PHE A 386 16.85 -14.93 14.36
N ASP A 387 17.91 -15.68 14.64
CA ASP A 387 18.92 -15.31 15.65
C ASP A 387 19.68 -14.05 15.26
N SER A 388 19.92 -13.87 13.95
CA SER A 388 20.56 -12.66 13.43
C SER A 388 19.70 -11.43 13.71
N PHE A 389 18.39 -11.48 13.44
CA PHE A 389 17.49 -10.37 13.77
C PHE A 389 17.33 -10.18 15.29
N LEU A 390 17.34 -11.26 16.05
CA LEU A 390 17.17 -11.22 17.49
C LEU A 390 18.32 -10.48 18.19
N LYS A 391 19.54 -10.57 17.67
CA LYS A 391 20.71 -9.82 18.18
C LYS A 391 20.54 -8.30 18.08
N TYR A 392 19.72 -7.80 17.16
CA TYR A 392 19.45 -6.36 17.03
C TYR A 392 18.32 -5.89 17.95
N LEU A 393 17.62 -6.81 18.63
CA LEU A 393 16.58 -6.45 19.58
C LEU A 393 17.22 -6.02 20.90
N ASN A 394 17.22 -4.71 21.17
CA ASN A 394 17.68 -4.12 22.42
C ASN A 394 16.60 -3.19 23.01
N VAL A 395 16.84 -2.71 24.23
CA VAL A 395 15.89 -1.84 24.97
C VAL A 395 15.56 -0.56 24.19
N GLU A 396 16.54 0.01 23.51
CA GLU A 396 16.37 1.23 22.71
C GLU A 396 15.44 1.00 21.52
N LEU A 397 15.67 -0.05 20.74
CA LEU A 397 14.87 -0.42 19.59
C LEU A 397 13.44 -0.81 20.00
N LEU A 398 13.27 -1.53 21.12
CA LEU A 398 11.97 -1.81 21.71
C LEU A 398 11.21 -0.52 22.07
N GLY A 399 11.94 0.48 22.59
CA GLY A 399 11.42 1.81 22.88
C GLY A 399 10.86 2.56 21.65
N GLN A 400 11.26 2.16 20.44
CA GLN A 400 10.82 2.78 19.18
C GLN A 400 9.67 2.02 18.50
N LEU A 401 9.32 0.81 18.96
CA LEU A 401 8.26 0.01 18.33
C LEU A 401 6.87 0.60 18.58
N ASN A 402 6.01 0.49 17.57
CA ASN A 402 4.58 0.69 17.71
C ASN A 402 3.86 -0.58 18.21
N CYS A 403 2.59 -0.47 18.55
CA CYS A 403 1.81 -1.58 19.11
C CYS A 403 1.82 -2.84 18.24
N ILE A 404 1.69 -2.70 16.91
CA ILE A 404 1.65 -3.84 15.99
C ILE A 404 3.00 -4.57 15.97
N GLN A 405 4.09 -3.80 15.88
CA GLN A 405 5.45 -4.34 15.86
C GLN A 405 5.79 -5.00 17.20
N LEU A 406 5.36 -4.39 18.31
CA LEU A 406 5.57 -4.93 19.64
C LEU A 406 4.83 -6.27 19.80
N THR A 407 3.57 -6.36 19.37
CA THR A 407 2.81 -7.62 19.34
C THR A 407 3.50 -8.69 18.52
N GLN A 408 4.08 -8.35 17.36
CA GLN A 408 4.84 -9.30 16.54
C GLN A 408 6.05 -9.84 17.28
N VAL A 409 6.83 -8.96 17.92
CA VAL A 409 8.01 -9.32 18.69
C VAL A 409 7.65 -10.21 19.88
N ILE A 410 6.64 -9.83 20.67
CA ILE A 410 6.15 -10.62 21.82
C ILE A 410 5.72 -12.02 21.34
N ASN A 411 4.97 -12.12 20.24
CA ASN A 411 4.54 -13.41 19.70
C ASN A 411 5.71 -14.31 19.28
N CYS A 412 6.78 -13.73 18.74
CA CYS A 412 7.99 -14.48 18.40
C CYS A 412 8.70 -14.96 19.66
N ILE A 413 8.87 -14.08 20.64
CA ILE A 413 9.56 -14.37 21.89
C ILE A 413 8.81 -15.44 22.69
N ASN A 414 7.48 -15.35 22.74
CA ASN A 414 6.67 -16.30 23.50
C ASN A 414 6.67 -17.70 22.92
N LYS A 415 7.05 -17.87 21.66
CA LYS A 415 7.06 -19.17 20.99
C LYS A 415 8.45 -19.70 20.74
N THR A 416 9.48 -18.99 21.18
CA THR A 416 10.87 -19.44 21.14
C THR A 416 11.34 -19.78 22.55
N ASN A 417 12.12 -20.85 22.67
CA ASN A 417 12.84 -21.15 23.89
C ASN A 417 14.10 -20.28 23.87
N PHE A 418 14.11 -19.25 24.70
CA PHE A 418 15.31 -18.45 24.90
C PHE A 418 16.22 -19.18 25.88
N ASP A 419 17.37 -19.64 25.39
CA ASP A 419 18.40 -20.23 26.25
C ASP A 419 19.08 -19.16 27.13
N ASP A 420 19.10 -17.89 26.69
CA ASP A 420 19.62 -16.75 27.46
C ASP A 420 18.52 -16.09 28.30
N PHE A 421 18.37 -16.56 29.54
CA PHE A 421 17.41 -16.05 30.52
C PHE A 421 17.63 -14.57 30.87
N VAL A 422 18.86 -14.07 30.81
CA VAL A 422 19.17 -12.66 31.16
C VAL A 422 18.70 -11.73 30.04
N GLN A 423 19.03 -12.08 28.78
CA GLN A 423 18.57 -11.32 27.62
C GLN A 423 17.04 -11.32 27.53
N PHE A 424 16.41 -12.48 27.79
CA PHE A 424 14.95 -12.61 27.81
C PHE A 424 14.28 -11.69 28.83
N ASN A 425 14.77 -11.68 30.08
CA ASN A 425 14.20 -10.80 31.13
C ASN A 425 14.40 -9.31 30.82
N ASN A 426 15.54 -8.93 30.25
CA ASN A 426 15.78 -7.55 29.84
C ASN A 426 14.80 -7.11 28.73
N ILE A 427 14.56 -7.98 27.75
CA ILE A 427 13.58 -7.73 26.69
C ILE A 427 12.17 -7.66 27.28
N LYS A 428 11.80 -8.59 28.16
CA LYS A 428 10.50 -8.61 28.85
C LYS A 428 10.23 -7.30 29.61
N ASN A 429 11.19 -6.83 30.41
CA ASN A 429 11.06 -5.59 31.16
C ASN A 429 10.94 -4.37 30.23
N ALA A 430 11.76 -4.31 29.17
CA ALA A 430 11.69 -3.23 28.19
C ALA A 430 10.36 -3.20 27.42
N VAL A 431 9.78 -4.37 27.13
CA VAL A 431 8.44 -4.50 26.54
C VAL A 431 7.38 -3.91 27.49
N TYR A 432 7.43 -4.24 28.78
CA TYR A 432 6.49 -3.69 29.77
C TYR A 432 6.62 -2.18 29.92
N ASP A 433 7.84 -1.67 30.03
CA ASP A 433 8.09 -0.23 30.08
C ASP A 433 7.53 0.48 28.85
N ARG A 434 7.70 -0.11 27.66
CA ARG A 434 7.15 0.44 26.43
C ARG A 434 5.62 0.44 26.41
N ILE A 435 4.98 -0.65 26.85
CA ILE A 435 3.52 -0.71 26.97
C ILE A 435 3.02 0.40 27.90
N ASN A 436 3.65 0.57 29.06
CA ASN A 436 3.25 1.56 30.05
C ASN A 436 3.38 2.99 29.50
N ARG A 437 4.45 3.28 28.75
CA ARG A 437 4.60 4.56 28.06
C ARG A 437 3.56 4.77 26.95
N LEU A 438 3.26 3.73 26.16
CA LEU A 438 2.23 3.83 25.11
C LEU A 438 0.84 4.11 25.68
N VAL A 439 0.51 3.51 26.84
CA VAL A 439 -0.70 3.82 27.61
C VAL A 439 -0.68 5.27 28.09
N ALA A 440 0.39 5.69 28.77
CA ALA A 440 0.50 7.02 29.35
C ALA A 440 0.45 8.13 28.30
N ASP A 441 1.04 7.90 27.12
CA ASP A 441 1.04 8.83 25.99
C ASP A 441 -0.28 8.86 25.21
N GLY A 442 -1.27 8.01 25.54
CA GLY A 442 -2.50 7.86 24.75
C GLY A 442 -2.27 7.27 23.35
N LYS A 443 -1.11 6.67 23.08
CA LYS A 443 -0.72 6.12 21.77
C LYS A 443 -1.15 4.67 21.55
N MET A 444 -1.84 4.09 22.54
CA MET A 444 -2.30 2.71 22.49
C MET A 444 -3.80 2.66 22.18
N THR A 445 -4.17 1.90 21.15
CA THR A 445 -5.59 1.63 20.87
C THR A 445 -6.07 0.48 21.76
N VAL A 446 -7.36 0.47 22.09
CA VAL A 446 -7.96 -0.64 22.86
C VAL A 446 -7.72 -1.99 22.16
N GLN A 447 -7.85 -2.02 20.83
CA GLN A 447 -7.56 -3.21 20.04
C GLN A 447 -6.08 -3.65 20.10
N GLY A 448 -5.16 -2.68 20.04
CA GLY A 448 -3.72 -2.95 20.20
C GLY A 448 -3.40 -3.50 21.58
N SER A 449 -4.03 -2.91 22.60
CA SER A 449 -3.93 -3.31 24.01
C SER A 449 -4.36 -4.76 24.22
N ILE A 450 -5.55 -5.11 23.72
CA ILE A 450 -6.10 -6.47 23.78
C ILE A 450 -5.18 -7.44 23.05
N SER A 451 -4.69 -7.09 21.86
CA SER A 451 -3.79 -7.97 21.10
C SER A 451 -2.46 -8.21 21.82
N ILE A 452 -1.90 -7.21 22.48
CA ILE A 452 -0.67 -7.34 23.29
C ILE A 452 -0.94 -8.25 24.48
N LEU A 453 -2.05 -8.02 25.19
CA LEU A 453 -2.45 -8.82 26.34
C LEU A 453 -2.68 -10.30 25.95
N SER A 454 -3.37 -10.56 24.83
CA SER A 454 -3.54 -11.91 24.25
C SER A 454 -2.23 -12.59 23.93
N SER A 455 -1.26 -11.85 23.40
CA SER A 455 0.07 -12.40 23.11
C SER A 455 0.84 -12.73 24.39
N ILE A 456 0.79 -11.86 25.40
CA ILE A 456 1.47 -12.04 26.68
C ILE A 456 0.91 -13.25 27.47
N ILE A 457 -0.41 -13.41 27.51
CA ILE A 457 -1.09 -14.44 28.31
C ILE A 457 -0.79 -15.87 27.83
N SER A 458 -0.39 -16.07 26.57
CA SER A 458 -0.12 -17.42 26.03
C SER A 458 1.12 -18.12 26.62
N LYS A 459 1.88 -17.47 27.52
CA LYS A 459 3.04 -18.06 28.21
C LYS A 459 3.08 -17.59 29.68
N GLU A 460 3.16 -18.53 30.63
CA GLU A 460 3.25 -18.22 32.06
C GLU A 460 4.46 -17.34 32.43
N GLU A 461 5.52 -17.41 31.61
CA GLU A 461 6.77 -16.66 31.78
C GLU A 461 6.58 -15.13 31.72
N PHE A 462 5.47 -14.62 31.19
CA PHE A 462 5.13 -13.18 31.18
C PHE A 462 4.09 -12.79 32.25
N LYS A 463 4.00 -13.54 33.35
CA LYS A 463 3.38 -13.04 34.60
C LYS A 463 4.44 -12.24 35.40
N PRO A 464 4.06 -11.15 36.11
CA PRO A 464 2.75 -10.49 36.16
C PRO A 464 2.47 -9.58 34.95
N PHE A 465 1.20 -9.33 34.68
CA PHE A 465 0.76 -8.46 33.57
C PHE A 465 0.96 -6.97 33.89
N PRO A 466 1.16 -6.08 32.90
CA PRO A 466 1.24 -4.66 33.18
C PRO A 466 -0.11 -4.11 33.67
N ASP A 467 -0.19 -3.66 34.93
CA ASP A 467 -1.45 -3.17 35.54
C ASP A 467 -2.05 -1.97 34.78
N SER A 468 -1.22 -1.11 34.21
CA SER A 468 -1.63 0.00 33.34
C SER A 468 -2.28 -0.46 32.04
N LEU A 469 -1.85 -1.59 31.47
CA LEU A 469 -2.48 -2.18 30.28
C LEU A 469 -3.88 -2.70 30.61
N ILE A 470 -4.01 -3.43 31.73
CA ILE A 470 -5.29 -3.96 32.21
C ILE A 470 -6.25 -2.81 32.54
N SER A 471 -5.77 -1.81 33.29
CA SER A 471 -6.54 -0.63 33.67
C SER A 471 -6.98 0.18 32.45
N PHE A 472 -6.12 0.32 31.44
CA PHE A 472 -6.45 1.02 30.19
C PHE A 472 -7.54 0.29 29.40
N ILE A 473 -7.44 -1.04 29.27
CA ILE A 473 -8.48 -1.84 28.60
C ILE A 473 -9.79 -1.68 29.36
N HIS A 474 -9.77 -1.85 30.68
CA HIS A 474 -10.95 -1.70 31.54
C HIS A 474 -11.62 -0.33 31.37
N ALA A 475 -10.83 0.76 31.40
CA ALA A 475 -11.34 2.13 31.26
C ALA A 475 -11.93 2.44 29.87
N ASN A 476 -11.53 1.71 28.82
CA ASN A 476 -11.93 1.98 27.44
C ASN A 476 -12.75 0.84 26.82
N MET A 477 -13.34 -0.04 27.63
CA MET A 477 -14.06 -1.21 27.12
C MET A 477 -15.30 -0.88 26.27
N SER A 478 -15.87 0.32 26.41
CA SER A 478 -16.97 0.80 25.55
C SER A 478 -16.55 0.99 24.08
N LEU A 479 -15.26 1.04 23.79
CA LEU A 479 -14.69 1.24 22.44
C LEU A 479 -14.28 -0.08 21.77
N VAL A 480 -14.55 -1.23 22.38
CA VAL A 480 -14.19 -2.55 21.87
C VAL A 480 -15.15 -2.96 20.75
N ASP A 481 -14.61 -3.20 19.56
CA ASP A 481 -15.39 -3.72 18.43
C ASP A 481 -15.53 -5.26 18.50
N GLN A 482 -16.30 -5.84 17.58
CA GLN A 482 -16.52 -7.29 17.54
C GLN A 482 -15.23 -8.12 17.36
N LYS A 483 -14.17 -7.56 16.77
CA LYS A 483 -12.86 -8.22 16.66
C LYS A 483 -12.12 -8.19 17.99
N GLY A 484 -12.22 -7.10 18.74
CA GLY A 484 -11.72 -6.99 20.10
C GLY A 484 -12.43 -7.96 21.03
N LEU A 485 -13.76 -8.05 20.92
CA LEU A 485 -14.58 -9.02 21.67
C LEU A 485 -14.15 -10.47 21.38
N ASN A 486 -13.98 -10.84 20.11
CA ASN A 486 -13.48 -12.17 19.72
C ASN A 486 -12.06 -12.47 20.23
N SER A 487 -11.22 -11.44 20.38
CA SER A 487 -9.86 -11.59 20.92
C SER A 487 -9.88 -11.75 22.45
N LEU A 488 -10.81 -11.08 23.13
CA LEU A 488 -11.10 -11.23 24.56
C LEU A 488 -11.75 -12.59 24.89
N LEU A 489 -12.62 -13.12 24.04
CA LEU A 489 -13.20 -14.46 24.21
C LEU A 489 -12.13 -15.57 24.07
N ARG A 490 -11.14 -15.38 23.18
CA ARG A 490 -9.97 -16.27 23.14
C ARG A 490 -9.14 -16.20 24.42
N LEU A 491 -9.08 -15.03 25.06
CA LEU A 491 -8.40 -14.86 26.34
C LEU A 491 -9.08 -15.65 27.45
N GLU A 492 -10.41 -15.63 27.53
CA GLU A 492 -11.19 -16.44 28.48
C GLU A 492 -10.82 -17.94 28.40
N SER A 493 -10.81 -18.51 27.19
CA SER A 493 -10.46 -19.92 26.98
C SER A 493 -9.02 -20.29 27.39
N ILE A 494 -8.11 -19.31 27.50
CA ILE A 494 -6.72 -19.50 27.93
C ILE A 494 -6.60 -19.30 29.46
N LEU A 495 -7.44 -18.45 30.05
CA LEU A 495 -7.39 -18.03 31.45
C LEU A 495 -8.17 -18.96 32.40
N ASP A 496 -9.10 -19.76 31.89
CA ASP A 496 -9.86 -20.77 32.64
C ASP A 496 -8.98 -21.82 33.36
N ASN A 497 -7.67 -21.84 33.09
CA ASN A 497 -6.78 -22.87 33.60
C ASN A 497 -5.84 -22.51 34.76
N ASP A 498 -5.55 -21.24 35.13
CA ASP A 498 -4.70 -20.95 36.34
C ASP A 498 -4.37 -19.43 36.57
N VAL A 499 -5.34 -18.50 36.55
CA VAL A 499 -5.05 -17.08 36.88
C VAL A 499 -6.05 -16.48 37.85
N SER A 500 -5.64 -16.30 39.11
CA SER A 500 -6.38 -15.60 40.17
C SER A 500 -6.07 -14.08 40.22
N HIS A 501 -6.18 -13.39 39.10
CA HIS A 501 -6.14 -11.91 39.11
C HIS A 501 -7.56 -11.36 39.03
N SER A 502 -8.03 -10.72 40.11
CA SER A 502 -9.38 -10.14 40.20
C SER A 502 -9.70 -9.23 39.01
N MET A 503 -8.76 -8.39 38.57
CA MET A 503 -8.96 -7.48 37.43
C MET A 503 -9.09 -8.20 36.08
N VAL A 504 -8.55 -9.42 35.94
CA VAL A 504 -8.70 -10.23 34.73
C VAL A 504 -10.07 -10.93 34.74
N ASN A 505 -10.52 -11.37 35.91
CA ASN A 505 -11.87 -11.91 36.10
C ASN A 505 -12.94 -10.83 35.88
N ASP A 506 -12.72 -9.61 36.36
CA ASP A 506 -13.60 -8.46 36.10
C ASP A 506 -13.70 -8.15 34.59
N LEU A 507 -12.58 -8.32 33.87
CA LEU A 507 -12.53 -8.14 32.41
C LEU A 507 -13.30 -9.25 31.68
N ILE A 508 -13.19 -10.50 32.15
CA ILE A 508 -13.92 -11.66 31.62
C ILE A 508 -15.43 -11.50 31.88
N ASP A 509 -15.82 -11.12 33.09
CA ASP A 509 -17.23 -10.97 33.49
C ASP A 509 -17.92 -9.85 32.72
N PHE A 510 -17.22 -8.74 32.46
CA PHE A 510 -17.74 -7.68 31.59
C PHE A 510 -17.90 -8.13 30.13
N VAL A 511 -16.95 -8.90 29.59
CA VAL A 511 -17.05 -9.46 28.24
C VAL A 511 -18.25 -10.39 28.12
N LYS A 512 -18.51 -11.23 29.13
CA LYS A 512 -19.71 -12.07 29.22
C LYS A 512 -20.97 -11.21 29.21
N GLN A 513 -21.02 -10.15 30.00
CA GLN A 513 -22.18 -9.27 30.12
C GLN A 513 -22.50 -8.56 28.79
N ARG A 514 -21.49 -8.04 28.09
CA ARG A 514 -21.67 -7.42 26.76
C ARG A 514 -22.00 -8.42 25.67
N PHE A 515 -21.50 -9.65 25.76
CA PHE A 515 -21.84 -10.71 24.81
C PHE A 515 -23.33 -11.04 24.92
N VAL A 516 -23.85 -11.22 26.14
CA VAL A 516 -25.28 -11.44 26.42
C VAL A 516 -26.14 -10.27 25.90
N GLU A 517 -25.69 -9.03 26.09
CA GLU A 517 -26.38 -7.85 25.55
C GLU A 517 -26.39 -7.80 24.00
N ALA A 518 -25.35 -8.33 23.35
CA ALA A 518 -25.19 -8.31 21.89
C ALA A 518 -25.76 -9.55 21.17
N SER A 519 -25.85 -10.70 21.85
CA SER A 519 -26.42 -11.94 21.31
C SER A 519 -27.94 -11.92 21.29
N GLY A 520 -28.59 -11.09 22.12
CA GLY A 520 -30.05 -11.03 22.20
C GLY A 520 -30.71 -12.32 22.68
N ASP A 521 -29.91 -13.23 23.25
CA ASP A 521 -30.26 -14.49 23.91
C ASP A 521 -29.44 -14.59 25.20
#